data_AF-A0A9D8L1M9-F1
#
_entry.id   AF-A0A9D8L1M9-F1
#
_cell.length_a   1.000
_cell.length_b   1.000
_cell.length_c   1.000
_cell.angle_alpha   90.00
_cell.angle_beta   90.00
_cell.angle_gamma   90.00
#
_symmetry.space_group_name_H-M   'P 1'
#
loop_
_entity.id
_entity.type
_entity.pdbx_description
1 polymer ?
#
loop_
_entity_poly.entity_id
_entity_poly.type
_entity_poly.pdbx_seq_one_letter_code
_entity_poly.pdbx_strand_id
1 'polypeptide(L)'
;PASTCARVEIFGPVLVAMSFRTPDEAVALANNTEYGLAASVWSESINLALDTAPKLKCGVVWVNSTNLFDASAGFGGYKESGYGREGGREGVYAYTKPRWLKGAKPVVVKPPVKAEVGLPLVGGGIDRTAKMYIGGKQARPDGGYSRPVAAPSGALAGEVGEGNRKDIRNAVEAARKASGWASASDHNRAQVIYYIAENLAAREHEFADRLRILRGVKSAKTRPEVEAAIERLFGFAAYADKYEGLIHRPPFRGLSLAVNEPVGVVGIVCPEEPGLLGFVTLMGAAIALGNTAVMIPSESQALIATDFYQVLDTSDVPGGVVNIVTGDKRTLGLELAKHDAVDAIWYFGDAAGATEIEKASAGNLKQTWTETVLRDWADPAVSGGRDVLAHATQVKNIWIPYGE
;
A
#
# COMPACT_ATOMS: atom_id res chain seq x y z
N PRO A 1 -5.11 8.34 26.04
CA PRO A 1 -5.24 8.56 27.50
C PRO A 1 -3.92 8.26 28.22
N ALA A 2 -3.63 8.96 29.32
CA ALA A 2 -2.39 8.75 30.09
C ALA A 2 -2.54 7.72 31.22
N SER A 3 -3.75 7.50 31.71
CA SER A 3 -4.03 6.50 32.76
C SER A 3 -3.87 5.08 32.22
N THR A 4 -3.13 4.24 32.95
CA THR A 4 -2.91 2.83 32.60
C THR A 4 -4.22 2.05 32.47
N CYS A 5 -5.18 2.26 33.37
CA CYS A 5 -6.48 1.58 33.34
C CYS A 5 -7.30 1.88 32.09
N ALA A 6 -6.95 2.91 31.32
CA ALA A 6 -7.63 3.22 30.06
C ALA A 6 -6.97 2.59 28.82
N ARG A 7 -5.88 1.84 29.00
CA ARG A 7 -5.08 1.26 27.90
C ARG A 7 -4.88 -0.24 28.02
N VAL A 8 -4.82 -0.75 29.24
CA VAL A 8 -4.64 -2.20 29.49
C VAL A 8 -5.95 -2.96 29.37
N GLU A 9 -5.85 -4.27 29.22
CA GLU A 9 -7.00 -5.18 29.19
C GLU A 9 -7.87 -5.04 30.45
N ILE A 10 -9.19 -5.07 30.24
CA ILE A 10 -10.20 -4.92 31.29
C ILE A 10 -10.90 -6.26 31.51
N PHE A 11 -10.90 -6.73 32.76
CA PHE A 11 -11.52 -8.00 33.14
C PHE A 11 -12.75 -7.77 34.02
N GLY A 12 -13.76 -8.62 33.82
CA GLY A 12 -15.00 -8.58 34.58
C GLY A 12 -15.92 -7.40 34.21
N PRO A 13 -16.98 -7.16 34.99
CA PRO A 13 -17.97 -6.12 34.72
C PRO A 13 -17.46 -4.73 35.17
N VAL A 14 -16.31 -4.30 34.65
CA VAL A 14 -15.64 -3.04 35.01
C VAL A 14 -15.74 -2.03 33.88
N LEU A 15 -16.10 -0.79 34.22
CA LEU A 15 -16.06 0.35 33.30
C LEU A 15 -15.04 1.37 33.79
N VAL A 16 -14.21 1.86 32.88
CA VAL A 16 -13.27 2.96 33.12
C VAL A 16 -13.78 4.19 32.38
N ALA A 17 -13.93 5.30 33.10
CA ALA A 17 -14.46 6.55 32.56
C ALA A 17 -13.42 7.68 32.63
N MET A 18 -13.46 8.56 31.63
CA MET A 18 -12.72 9.82 31.62
C MET A 18 -13.55 10.88 30.88
N SER A 19 -13.22 12.15 31.10
CA SER A 19 -13.83 13.27 30.38
C SER A 19 -12.92 13.78 29.26
N PHE A 20 -13.51 14.52 28.33
CA PHE A 20 -12.85 15.30 27.29
C PHE A 20 -13.57 16.65 27.18
N ARG A 21 -12.92 17.65 26.57
CA ARG A 21 -13.46 19.01 26.41
C ARG A 21 -13.93 19.30 24.99
N THR A 22 -13.32 18.67 24.00
CA THR A 22 -13.67 18.86 22.58
C THR A 22 -13.83 17.52 21.85
N PRO A 23 -14.59 17.48 20.73
CA PRO A 23 -14.69 16.27 19.92
C PRO A 23 -13.34 15.77 19.41
N ASP A 24 -12.44 16.67 19.02
CA ASP A 24 -11.09 16.29 18.57
C ASP A 24 -10.25 15.68 19.71
N GLU A 25 -10.39 16.17 20.94
CA GLU A 25 -9.76 15.55 22.11
C GLU A 25 -10.35 14.15 22.37
N ALA A 26 -11.67 13.96 22.22
CA ALA A 26 -12.31 12.66 22.35
C ALA A 26 -11.76 11.65 21.35
N VAL A 27 -11.65 12.04 20.08
CA VAL A 27 -11.06 11.22 19.01
C VAL A 27 -9.60 10.89 19.32
N ALA A 28 -8.80 11.87 19.74
CA ALA A 28 -7.40 11.66 20.09
C ALA A 28 -7.24 10.68 21.27
N LEU A 29 -8.11 10.78 22.29
CA LEU A 29 -8.13 9.85 23.41
C LEU A 29 -8.56 8.45 22.98
N ALA A 30 -9.64 8.32 22.20
CA ALA A 30 -10.16 7.04 21.73
C ALA A 30 -9.14 6.30 20.84
N ASN A 31 -8.40 7.01 20.00
CA ASN A 31 -7.41 6.43 19.10
C ASN A 31 -6.05 6.15 19.75
N ASN A 32 -5.80 6.67 20.95
CA ASN A 32 -4.55 6.51 21.69
C ASN A 32 -4.51 5.16 22.44
N THR A 33 -4.52 4.10 21.64
CA THR A 33 -4.42 2.69 22.00
C THR A 33 -3.85 1.90 20.81
N GLU A 34 -3.26 0.75 21.07
CA GLU A 34 -2.77 -0.20 20.06
C GLU A 34 -3.93 -0.96 19.38
N TYR A 35 -5.13 -0.89 19.97
CA TYR A 35 -6.33 -1.59 19.49
C TYR A 35 -7.23 -0.72 18.60
N GLY A 36 -8.20 -1.36 17.97
CA GLY A 36 -9.19 -0.72 17.11
C GLY A 36 -10.28 -1.69 16.64
N LEU A 37 -11.13 -2.16 17.55
CA LEU A 37 -12.17 -3.13 17.23
C LEU A 37 -13.52 -2.47 16.94
N ALA A 38 -14.15 -1.93 17.98
CA ALA A 38 -15.44 -1.26 17.88
C ALA A 38 -15.49 -0.02 18.78
N ALA A 39 -16.35 0.94 18.43
CA ALA A 39 -16.59 2.15 19.20
C ALA A 39 -18.07 2.54 19.15
N SER A 40 -18.49 3.38 20.09
CA SER A 40 -19.84 3.93 20.16
C SER A 40 -19.76 5.45 20.33
N VAL A 41 -20.55 6.18 19.55
CA VAL A 41 -20.63 7.65 19.56
C VAL A 41 -22.07 8.05 19.90
N TRP A 42 -22.24 8.89 20.93
CA TRP A 42 -23.53 9.37 21.39
C TRP A 42 -23.65 10.89 21.19
N SER A 43 -24.57 11.32 20.34
CA SER A 43 -24.84 12.72 20.04
C SER A 43 -26.21 12.87 19.38
N GLU A 44 -27.01 13.83 19.83
CA GLU A 44 -28.26 14.25 19.18
C GLU A 44 -28.01 15.03 17.88
N SER A 45 -26.79 15.58 17.71
CA SER A 45 -26.39 16.24 16.48
C SER A 45 -25.88 15.21 15.47
N ILE A 46 -26.60 15.08 14.35
CA ILE A 46 -26.21 14.26 13.21
C ILE A 46 -24.84 14.65 12.67
N ASN A 47 -24.55 15.95 12.57
CA ASN A 47 -23.28 16.46 12.06
C ASN A 47 -22.12 16.01 12.94
N LEU A 48 -22.26 16.16 14.26
CA LEU A 48 -21.19 15.76 15.19
C LEU A 48 -20.97 14.24 15.21
N ALA A 49 -22.05 13.46 15.19
CA ALA A 49 -21.95 12.01 15.18
C ALA A 49 -21.26 11.48 13.90
N LEU A 50 -21.69 11.97 12.73
CA LEU A 50 -21.17 11.53 11.44
C LEU A 50 -19.81 12.15 11.08
N ASP A 51 -19.42 13.25 11.70
CA ASP A 51 -18.04 13.77 11.64
C ASP A 51 -17.08 12.96 12.54
N THR A 52 -17.54 12.53 13.71
CA THR A 52 -16.71 11.79 14.68
C THR A 52 -16.47 10.34 14.25
N ALA A 53 -17.51 9.65 13.77
CA ALA A 53 -17.46 8.24 13.41
C ALA A 53 -16.29 7.85 12.46
N PRO A 54 -16.05 8.54 11.33
CA PRO A 54 -14.93 8.19 10.43
C PRO A 54 -13.55 8.47 11.05
N LYS A 55 -13.44 9.38 12.02
CA LYS A 55 -12.16 9.72 12.68
C LYS A 55 -11.68 8.65 13.67
N LEU A 56 -12.58 7.81 14.18
CA LEU A 56 -12.25 6.70 15.09
C LEU A 56 -11.57 5.56 14.33
N LYS A 57 -10.44 5.07 14.82
CA LYS A 57 -9.66 3.98 14.19
C LYS A 57 -10.11 2.62 14.71
N CYS A 58 -11.26 2.16 14.20
CA CYS A 58 -11.87 0.88 14.53
C CYS A 58 -12.67 0.32 13.34
N GLY A 59 -13.02 -0.96 13.36
CA GLY A 59 -13.79 -1.58 12.28
C GLY A 59 -15.30 -1.44 12.41
N VAL A 60 -15.81 -1.12 13.60
CA VAL A 60 -17.23 -0.83 13.80
C VAL A 60 -17.43 0.44 14.62
N VAL A 61 -18.37 1.28 14.19
CA VAL A 61 -18.86 2.42 14.97
C VAL A 61 -20.38 2.33 15.07
N TRP A 62 -20.90 2.41 16.28
CA TRP A 62 -22.33 2.53 16.53
C TRP A 62 -22.69 3.97 16.89
N VAL A 63 -23.56 4.61 16.12
CA VAL A 63 -24.12 5.93 16.45
C VAL A 63 -25.39 5.73 17.28
N ASN A 64 -25.43 6.36 18.46
CA ASN A 64 -26.55 6.32 19.42
C ASN A 64 -27.03 4.90 19.79
N SER A 65 -26.10 3.94 19.78
CA SER A 65 -26.31 2.54 20.13
C SER A 65 -24.97 1.88 20.46
N THR A 66 -24.98 0.64 20.91
CA THR A 66 -23.78 -0.17 21.11
C THR A 66 -24.11 -1.65 20.99
N ASN A 67 -23.11 -2.48 20.66
CA ASN A 67 -23.23 -3.94 20.59
C ASN A 67 -24.35 -4.45 19.67
N LEU A 68 -24.58 -3.77 18.54
CA LEU A 68 -25.46 -4.27 17.48
C LEU A 68 -24.68 -5.19 16.54
N PHE A 69 -25.25 -6.36 16.26
CA PHE A 69 -24.68 -7.38 15.40
C PHE A 69 -25.74 -7.90 14.44
N ASP A 70 -25.37 -8.07 13.18
CA ASP A 70 -26.19 -8.72 12.17
C ASP A 70 -25.31 -9.52 11.22
N ALA A 71 -25.82 -10.63 10.70
CA ALA A 71 -25.06 -11.50 9.81
C ALA A 71 -24.65 -10.81 8.49
N SER A 72 -25.37 -9.78 8.05
CA SER A 72 -25.04 -9.02 6.84
C SER A 72 -23.99 -7.92 7.07
N ALA A 73 -23.75 -7.50 8.30
CA ALA A 73 -22.84 -6.40 8.62
C ALA A 73 -21.50 -6.94 9.14
N GLY A 74 -20.42 -6.73 8.37
CA GLY A 74 -19.09 -7.21 8.72
C GLY A 74 -18.52 -6.63 10.03
N PHE A 75 -17.90 -7.46 10.85
CA PHE A 75 -17.20 -7.07 12.08
C PHE A 75 -15.72 -7.48 12.01
N GLY A 76 -14.81 -6.66 12.54
CA GLY A 76 -13.38 -7.00 12.60
C GLY A 76 -12.50 -5.83 13.01
N GLY A 77 -11.24 -6.12 13.32
CA GLY A 77 -10.30 -5.16 13.91
C GLY A 77 -9.49 -4.32 12.94
N TYR A 78 -8.83 -3.32 13.52
CA TYR A 78 -7.73 -2.50 13.02
C TYR A 78 -6.54 -2.72 13.97
N LYS A 79 -5.32 -2.40 13.51
CA LYS A 79 -4.10 -2.46 14.34
C LYS A 79 -3.97 -3.83 15.04
N GLU A 80 -3.69 -3.85 16.35
CA GLU A 80 -3.51 -5.08 17.12
C GLU A 80 -4.82 -5.78 17.50
N SER A 81 -5.98 -5.24 17.11
CA SER A 81 -7.25 -5.99 17.17
C SER A 81 -7.39 -7.01 16.03
N GLY A 82 -6.35 -7.18 15.21
CA GLY A 82 -6.31 -8.10 14.09
C GLY A 82 -6.85 -7.50 12.78
N TYR A 83 -7.00 -8.34 11.77
CA TYR A 83 -7.42 -7.97 10.42
C TYR A 83 -8.38 -9.00 9.82
N GLY A 84 -9.06 -8.62 8.72
CA GLY A 84 -10.16 -9.39 8.15
C GLY A 84 -11.52 -8.97 8.71
N ARG A 85 -12.60 -9.48 8.10
CA ARG A 85 -13.98 -9.23 8.52
C ARG A 85 -14.74 -10.55 8.61
N GLU A 86 -15.66 -10.64 9.54
CA GLU A 86 -16.63 -11.72 9.67
C GLU A 86 -18.04 -11.15 9.48
N GLY A 87 -18.87 -11.82 8.68
CA GLY A 87 -20.20 -11.32 8.31
C GLY A 87 -20.19 -10.50 7.02
N GLY A 88 -21.37 -10.39 6.41
CA GLY A 88 -21.57 -9.70 5.13
C GLY A 88 -20.87 -10.35 3.94
N ARG A 89 -20.90 -9.65 2.81
CA ARG A 89 -20.16 -10.07 1.59
C ARG A 89 -18.65 -9.87 1.77
N GLU A 90 -18.29 -8.91 2.60
CA GLU A 90 -16.94 -8.51 2.96
C GLU A 90 -16.20 -9.66 3.64
N GLY A 91 -16.86 -10.36 4.58
CA GLY A 91 -16.25 -11.50 5.26
C GLY A 91 -16.05 -12.73 4.37
N VAL A 92 -16.85 -12.90 3.32
CA VAL A 92 -16.71 -14.03 2.38
C VAL A 92 -15.35 -14.02 1.67
N TYR A 93 -14.77 -12.84 1.43
CA TYR A 93 -13.46 -12.73 0.78
C TYR A 93 -12.35 -13.50 1.53
N ALA A 94 -12.39 -13.53 2.86
CA ALA A 94 -11.41 -14.26 3.67
C ALA A 94 -11.48 -15.78 3.49
N TYR A 95 -12.63 -16.30 3.04
CA TYR A 95 -12.89 -17.74 2.83
C TYR A 95 -12.83 -18.17 1.37
N THR A 96 -12.45 -17.27 0.45
CA THR A 96 -12.36 -17.56 -0.97
C THR A 96 -10.98 -17.24 -1.52
N LYS A 97 -10.63 -17.87 -2.63
CA LYS A 97 -9.38 -17.61 -3.35
C LYS A 97 -9.67 -17.39 -4.83
N PRO A 98 -8.95 -16.48 -5.50
CA PRO A 98 -9.05 -16.34 -6.95
C PRO A 98 -8.79 -17.66 -7.67
N ARG A 99 -9.59 -17.93 -8.72
CA ARG A 99 -9.47 -19.18 -9.50
C ARG A 99 -8.11 -19.33 -10.18
N TRP A 100 -7.48 -18.22 -10.58
CA TRP A 100 -6.19 -18.21 -11.28
C TRP A 100 -5.05 -18.76 -10.42
N LEU A 101 -5.16 -18.72 -9.08
CA LEU A 101 -4.16 -19.32 -8.18
C LEU A 101 -4.08 -20.84 -8.35
N LYS A 102 -5.15 -21.48 -8.83
CA LYS A 102 -5.16 -22.93 -9.05
C LYS A 102 -4.20 -23.27 -10.19
N GLY A 103 -3.09 -23.93 -9.85
CA GLY A 103 -2.07 -24.34 -10.81
C GLY A 103 -1.04 -23.25 -11.14
N ALA A 104 -1.08 -22.10 -10.45
CA ALA A 104 -0.05 -21.09 -10.56
C ALA A 104 1.30 -21.67 -10.08
N LYS A 105 2.37 -21.35 -10.81
CA LYS A 105 3.71 -21.89 -10.52
C LYS A 105 4.37 -21.06 -9.42
N PRO A 106 5.19 -21.66 -8.54
CA PRO A 106 5.94 -20.90 -7.54
C PRO A 106 6.87 -19.85 -8.16
N VAL A 107 7.03 -18.71 -7.49
CA VAL A 107 8.07 -17.74 -7.80
C VAL A 107 9.42 -18.34 -7.41
N VAL A 108 10.37 -18.26 -8.34
CA VAL A 108 11.77 -18.64 -8.09
C VAL A 108 12.61 -17.38 -8.19
N VAL A 109 13.22 -16.98 -7.08
CA VAL A 109 14.14 -15.83 -7.05
C VAL A 109 15.46 -16.26 -7.68
N LYS A 110 15.84 -15.54 -8.73
CA LYS A 110 17.17 -15.69 -9.34
C LYS A 110 18.08 -14.58 -8.80
N PRO A 111 19.33 -14.88 -8.45
CA PRO A 111 20.29 -13.85 -8.08
C PRO A 111 20.46 -12.85 -9.24
N PRO A 112 20.60 -11.55 -8.96
CA PRO A 112 20.88 -10.56 -9.99
C PRO A 112 22.21 -10.86 -10.67
N VAL A 113 22.28 -10.55 -11.97
CA VAL A 113 23.52 -10.65 -12.75
C VAL A 113 24.54 -9.67 -12.17
N LYS A 114 25.76 -10.14 -11.92
CA LYS A 114 26.85 -9.29 -11.45
C LYS A 114 27.43 -8.50 -12.61
N ALA A 115 27.70 -7.22 -12.39
CA ALA A 115 28.40 -6.40 -13.36
C ALA A 115 29.86 -6.87 -13.50
N GLU A 116 30.31 -7.08 -14.73
CA GLU A 116 31.70 -7.40 -15.04
C GLU A 116 32.55 -6.13 -15.12
N VAL A 117 33.71 -6.17 -14.47
CA VAL A 117 34.64 -5.04 -14.45
C VAL A 117 35.28 -4.88 -15.83
N GLY A 118 35.28 -3.65 -16.36
CA GLY A 118 35.94 -3.30 -17.63
C GLY A 118 35.05 -3.35 -18.87
N LEU A 119 33.78 -3.74 -18.75
CA LEU A 119 32.81 -3.57 -19.84
C LEU A 119 32.31 -2.12 -19.91
N PRO A 120 32.08 -1.56 -21.12
CA PRO A 120 31.54 -0.23 -21.26
C PRO A 120 30.09 -0.15 -20.76
N LEU A 121 29.68 1.04 -20.30
CA LEU A 121 28.29 1.33 -19.94
C LEU A 121 27.36 1.04 -21.14
N VAL A 122 26.30 0.26 -20.91
CA VAL A 122 25.33 -0.06 -21.96
C VAL A 122 24.61 1.21 -22.40
N GLY A 123 24.74 1.54 -23.69
CA GLY A 123 24.20 2.78 -24.27
C GLY A 123 25.22 3.94 -24.36
N GLY A 124 26.41 3.79 -23.78
CA GLY A 124 27.44 4.83 -23.76
C GLY A 124 27.11 6.00 -22.82
N GLY A 125 28.07 6.93 -22.65
CA GLY A 125 27.89 8.14 -21.85
C GLY A 125 28.54 8.11 -20.46
N ILE A 126 28.14 9.08 -19.63
CA ILE A 126 28.65 9.27 -18.27
C ILE A 126 27.73 8.50 -17.31
N ASP A 127 28.32 7.80 -16.35
CA ASP A 127 27.57 7.18 -15.27
C ASP A 127 26.82 8.24 -14.45
N ARG A 128 25.51 8.06 -14.33
CA ARG A 128 24.61 8.90 -13.55
C ARG A 128 24.00 8.03 -12.45
N THR A 129 24.78 7.74 -11.42
CA THR A 129 24.33 6.99 -10.24
C THR A 129 23.01 7.54 -9.74
N ALA A 130 21.97 6.71 -9.81
CA ALA A 130 20.64 7.07 -9.37
C ALA A 130 20.59 7.17 -7.84
N LYS A 131 19.72 8.06 -7.37
CA LYS A 131 19.43 8.25 -5.95
C LYS A 131 18.22 7.38 -5.55
N MET A 132 17.67 7.63 -4.37
CA MET A 132 16.33 7.17 -3.98
C MET A 132 15.33 8.31 -4.09
N TYR A 133 14.03 8.02 -3.98
CA TYR A 133 12.97 9.04 -3.97
C TYR A 133 12.23 9.01 -2.65
N ILE A 134 12.43 10.00 -1.80
CA ILE A 134 11.88 10.02 -0.43
C ILE A 134 11.30 11.39 -0.14
N GLY A 135 10.02 11.45 0.23
CA GLY A 135 9.37 12.70 0.61
C GLY A 135 9.27 13.71 -0.53
N GLY A 136 9.04 13.25 -1.77
CA GLY A 136 8.88 14.15 -2.94
C GLY A 136 10.18 14.70 -3.51
N LYS A 137 11.33 14.11 -3.18
CA LYS A 137 12.63 14.53 -3.70
C LYS A 137 13.60 13.37 -3.81
N GLN A 138 14.63 13.56 -4.62
CA GLN A 138 15.73 12.60 -4.69
C GLN A 138 16.62 12.71 -3.44
N ALA A 139 16.93 11.57 -2.82
CA ALA A 139 17.73 11.46 -1.61
C ALA A 139 18.91 10.49 -1.81
N ARG A 140 20.10 10.86 -1.31
CA ARG A 140 21.26 9.96 -1.30
C ARG A 140 21.01 8.82 -0.31
N PRO A 141 21.54 7.61 -0.57
CA PRO A 141 21.54 6.54 0.42
C PRO A 141 22.29 6.99 1.67
N ASP A 142 21.71 6.74 2.83
CA ASP A 142 22.30 7.13 4.11
C ASP A 142 23.67 6.49 4.32
N GLY A 143 23.84 5.23 3.90
CA GLY A 143 25.13 4.53 3.93
C GLY A 143 26.16 5.04 2.90
N GLY A 144 25.75 5.88 1.95
CA GLY A 144 26.62 6.42 0.89
C GLY A 144 27.01 5.43 -0.21
N TYR A 145 26.64 4.16 -0.10
CA TYR A 145 26.95 3.13 -1.08
C TYR A 145 25.97 3.11 -2.25
N SER A 146 26.50 2.77 -3.43
CA SER A 146 25.72 2.44 -4.61
C SER A 146 25.86 0.95 -4.95
N ARG A 147 24.88 0.43 -5.67
CA ARG A 147 24.83 -0.93 -6.22
C ARG A 147 24.85 -0.87 -7.74
N PRO A 148 25.71 -1.65 -8.41
CA PRO A 148 25.69 -1.77 -9.86
C PRO A 148 24.47 -2.59 -10.31
N VAL A 149 23.81 -2.12 -11.36
CA VAL A 149 22.75 -2.83 -12.08
C VAL A 149 23.32 -3.27 -13.42
N ALA A 150 23.39 -4.58 -13.65
CA ALA A 150 23.93 -5.16 -14.87
C ALA A 150 22.83 -5.52 -15.87
N ALA A 151 23.13 -5.36 -17.16
CA ALA A 151 22.36 -6.00 -18.22
C ALA A 151 22.65 -7.52 -18.23
N PRO A 152 21.85 -8.34 -18.93
CA PRO A 152 22.05 -9.80 -18.97
C PRO A 152 23.38 -10.23 -19.60
N SER A 153 24.03 -9.33 -20.35
CA SER A 153 25.38 -9.53 -20.88
C SER A 153 26.49 -9.37 -19.84
N GLY A 154 26.17 -8.97 -18.61
CA GLY A 154 27.15 -8.61 -17.57
C GLY A 154 27.66 -7.16 -17.68
N ALA A 155 27.35 -6.44 -18.77
CA ALA A 155 27.73 -5.04 -18.92
C ALA A 155 26.93 -4.15 -17.96
N LEU A 156 27.58 -3.11 -17.43
CA LEU A 156 26.95 -2.16 -16.52
C LEU A 156 25.84 -1.38 -17.23
N ALA A 157 24.61 -1.40 -16.71
CA ALA A 157 23.51 -0.58 -17.19
C ALA A 157 23.39 0.76 -16.43
N GLY A 158 23.93 0.81 -15.21
CA GLY A 158 24.02 2.00 -14.34
C GLY A 158 24.12 1.58 -12.87
N GLU A 159 24.09 2.57 -11.98
CA GLU A 159 24.11 2.33 -10.53
C GLU A 159 22.88 2.92 -9.84
N VAL A 160 22.45 2.30 -8.73
CA VAL A 160 21.37 2.77 -7.86
C VAL A 160 21.86 2.90 -6.42
N GLY A 161 21.17 3.65 -5.57
CA GLY A 161 21.52 3.70 -4.15
C GLY A 161 21.32 2.35 -3.46
N GLU A 162 22.24 1.96 -2.58
CA GLU A 162 22.07 0.80 -1.68
C GLU A 162 21.39 1.29 -0.39
N GLY A 163 20.07 1.17 -0.34
CA GLY A 163 19.27 1.56 0.80
C GLY A 163 19.55 0.71 2.03
N ASN A 164 19.32 1.30 3.20
CA ASN A 164 19.45 0.62 4.49
C ASN A 164 18.24 0.88 5.40
N ARG A 165 18.32 0.40 6.66
CA ARG A 165 17.28 0.60 7.68
C ARG A 165 16.92 2.08 7.93
N LYS A 166 17.89 3.00 7.88
CA LYS A 166 17.65 4.43 8.09
C LYS A 166 16.94 5.05 6.89
N ASP A 167 17.22 4.60 5.67
CA ASP A 167 16.49 5.02 4.47
C ASP A 167 15.02 4.56 4.53
N ILE A 168 14.76 3.32 4.97
CA ILE A 168 13.39 2.83 5.24
C ILE A 168 12.69 3.68 6.29
N ARG A 169 13.37 3.99 7.41
CA ARG A 169 12.80 4.88 8.45
C ARG A 169 12.42 6.24 7.86
N ASN A 170 13.32 6.87 7.11
CA ASN A 170 13.06 8.17 6.48
C ASN A 170 11.88 8.12 5.50
N ALA A 171 11.75 7.04 4.73
CA ALA A 171 10.63 6.81 3.82
C ALA A 171 9.31 6.62 4.58
N VAL A 172 9.30 5.85 5.66
CA VAL A 172 8.10 5.65 6.49
C VAL A 172 7.70 6.94 7.20
N GLU A 173 8.66 7.74 7.71
CA GLU A 173 8.38 9.05 8.29
C GLU A 173 7.77 10.01 7.25
N ALA A 174 8.28 10.00 6.01
CA ALA A 174 7.71 10.80 4.93
C ALA A 174 6.28 10.35 4.59
N ALA A 175 6.04 9.04 4.51
CA ALA A 175 4.72 8.46 4.28
C ALA A 175 3.72 8.86 5.37
N ARG A 176 4.11 8.76 6.64
CA ARG A 176 3.26 9.18 7.77
C ARG A 176 2.96 10.68 7.78
N LYS A 177 3.92 11.52 7.39
CA LYS A 177 3.73 12.98 7.28
C LYS A 177 2.79 13.37 6.14
N ALA A 178 2.68 12.54 5.10
CA ALA A 178 1.75 12.73 3.99
C ALA A 178 0.30 12.33 4.32
N SER A 179 -0.13 12.49 5.58
CA SER A 179 -1.46 12.09 6.06
C SER A 179 -2.60 12.84 5.36
N GLY A 180 -2.33 14.01 4.77
CA GLY A 180 -3.29 14.77 3.98
C GLY A 180 -3.77 14.03 2.71
N TRP A 181 -3.02 13.03 2.23
CA TRP A 181 -3.43 12.20 1.09
C TRP A 181 -4.65 11.33 1.40
N ALA A 182 -4.70 10.76 2.61
CA ALA A 182 -5.82 9.93 3.05
C ALA A 182 -7.11 10.72 3.22
N SER A 183 -7.02 12.04 3.46
CA SER A 183 -8.17 12.95 3.56
C SER A 183 -8.41 13.80 2.31
N ALA A 184 -7.58 13.65 1.27
CA ALA A 184 -7.83 14.29 -0.02
C ALA A 184 -9.09 13.69 -0.66
N SER A 185 -9.83 14.50 -1.42
CA SER A 185 -11.01 14.00 -2.12
C SER A 185 -10.65 12.92 -3.12
N ASP A 186 -11.54 11.97 -3.31
CA ASP A 186 -11.34 10.85 -4.24
C ASP A 186 -11.06 11.33 -5.66
N HIS A 187 -11.75 12.40 -6.08
CA HIS A 187 -11.51 13.08 -7.35
C HIS A 187 -10.10 13.67 -7.46
N ASN A 188 -9.58 14.30 -6.40
CA ASN A 188 -8.21 14.82 -6.41
C ASN A 188 -7.19 13.70 -6.57
N ARG A 189 -7.38 12.57 -5.88
CA ARG A 189 -6.51 11.39 -6.05
C ARG A 189 -6.58 10.85 -7.47
N ALA A 190 -7.78 10.77 -8.06
CA ALA A 190 -7.96 10.36 -9.44
C ALA A 190 -7.17 11.25 -10.42
N GLN A 191 -7.25 12.59 -10.28
CA GLN A 191 -6.53 13.53 -11.14
C GLN A 191 -5.01 13.34 -11.09
N VAL A 192 -4.44 13.20 -9.88
CA VAL A 192 -2.99 12.95 -9.74
C VAL A 192 -2.58 11.65 -10.44
N ILE A 193 -3.38 10.58 -10.34
CA ILE A 193 -3.07 9.31 -11.00
C ILE A 193 -3.23 9.41 -12.53
N TYR A 194 -4.20 10.19 -13.02
CA TYR A 194 -4.29 10.53 -14.44
C TYR A 194 -3.02 11.24 -14.92
N TYR A 195 -2.51 12.22 -14.18
CA TYR A 195 -1.25 12.89 -14.53
C TYR A 195 -0.05 11.94 -14.55
N ILE A 196 0.02 10.99 -13.61
CA ILE A 196 1.06 9.95 -13.64
C ILE A 196 0.96 9.13 -14.93
N ALA A 197 -0.24 8.72 -15.34
CA ALA A 197 -0.46 7.96 -16.57
C ALA A 197 -0.06 8.76 -17.82
N GLU A 198 -0.48 10.02 -17.90
CA GLU A 198 -0.17 10.93 -19.02
C GLU A 198 1.33 11.23 -19.13
N ASN A 199 2.00 11.50 -18.01
CA ASN A 199 3.42 11.76 -17.97
C ASN A 199 4.26 10.49 -18.26
N LEU A 200 3.79 9.31 -17.87
CA LEU A 200 4.40 8.05 -18.29
C LEU A 200 4.22 7.82 -19.80
N ALA A 201 3.02 8.08 -20.34
CA ALA A 201 2.72 7.97 -21.76
C ALA A 201 3.59 8.91 -22.61
N ALA A 202 3.81 10.14 -22.15
CA ALA A 202 4.71 11.09 -22.81
C ALA A 202 6.16 10.59 -22.90
N ARG A 203 6.58 9.70 -21.99
CA ARG A 203 7.92 9.11 -21.92
C ARG A 203 7.97 7.62 -22.29
N GLU A 204 6.92 7.09 -22.93
CA GLU A 204 6.78 5.65 -23.20
C GLU A 204 8.01 5.04 -23.88
N HIS A 205 8.54 5.71 -24.91
CA HIS A 205 9.72 5.26 -25.65
C HIS A 205 10.96 5.15 -24.75
N GLU A 206 11.16 6.08 -23.83
CA GLU A 206 12.29 6.08 -22.90
C GLU A 206 12.23 4.90 -21.94
N PHE A 207 11.05 4.63 -21.37
CA PHE A 207 10.83 3.48 -20.49
C PHE A 207 10.99 2.15 -21.24
N ALA A 208 10.47 2.06 -22.47
CA ALA A 208 10.61 0.87 -23.30
C ALA A 208 12.08 0.58 -23.64
N ASP A 209 12.88 1.62 -23.90
CA ASP A 209 14.31 1.50 -24.16
C ASP A 209 15.13 1.18 -22.90
N ARG A 210 14.75 1.71 -21.74
CA ARG A 210 15.38 1.32 -20.47
C ARG A 210 15.15 -0.17 -20.18
N LEU A 211 13.92 -0.65 -20.32
CA LEU A 211 13.59 -2.08 -20.17
C LEU A 211 14.35 -2.94 -21.19
N ARG A 212 14.52 -2.45 -22.42
CA ARG A 212 15.28 -3.13 -23.48
C ARG A 212 16.73 -3.35 -23.05
N ILE A 213 17.36 -2.33 -22.47
CA ILE A 213 18.73 -2.40 -21.93
C ILE A 213 18.80 -3.40 -20.77
N LEU A 214 17.92 -3.27 -19.78
CA LEU A 214 17.91 -4.10 -18.57
C LEU A 214 17.64 -5.58 -18.84
N ARG A 215 16.92 -5.91 -19.92
CA ARG A 215 16.56 -7.28 -20.29
C ARG A 215 17.33 -7.84 -21.47
N GLY A 216 18.13 -7.03 -22.16
CA GLY A 216 18.88 -7.47 -23.35
C GLY A 216 17.98 -7.99 -24.48
N VAL A 217 16.74 -7.49 -24.59
CA VAL A 217 15.77 -7.90 -25.63
C VAL A 217 15.56 -6.81 -26.68
N LYS A 218 14.65 -7.01 -27.64
CA LYS A 218 14.27 -5.99 -28.64
C LYS A 218 13.11 -5.14 -28.11
N SER A 219 12.98 -3.87 -28.54
CA SER A 219 11.92 -2.95 -28.08
C SER A 219 10.50 -3.50 -28.25
N ALA A 220 10.25 -4.29 -29.31
CA ALA A 220 8.96 -4.95 -29.54
C ALA A 220 8.52 -5.89 -28.40
N LYS A 221 9.45 -6.32 -27.53
CA LYS A 221 9.17 -7.16 -26.35
C LYS A 221 9.05 -6.36 -25.05
N THR A 222 9.34 -5.06 -25.06
CA THR A 222 9.30 -4.21 -23.85
C THR A 222 8.18 -3.17 -23.92
N ARG A 223 7.82 -2.71 -25.12
CA ARG A 223 6.71 -1.78 -25.34
C ARG A 223 5.37 -2.25 -24.71
N PRO A 224 4.95 -3.52 -24.86
CA PRO A 224 3.68 -3.97 -24.30
C PRO A 224 3.59 -3.84 -22.77
N GLU A 225 4.73 -3.91 -22.06
CA GLU A 225 4.74 -3.71 -20.61
C GLU A 225 4.49 -2.25 -20.23
N VAL A 226 5.06 -1.30 -20.99
CA VAL A 226 4.87 0.13 -20.74
C VAL A 226 3.44 0.53 -21.07
N GLU A 227 2.91 0.07 -22.20
CA GLU A 227 1.51 0.26 -22.60
C GLU A 227 0.56 -0.27 -21.53
N ALA A 228 0.78 -1.51 -21.04
CA ALA A 228 -0.02 -2.09 -19.97
C ALA A 228 0.12 -1.31 -18.64
N ALA A 229 1.30 -0.74 -18.33
CA ALA A 229 1.49 0.06 -17.13
C ALA A 229 0.72 1.39 -17.19
N ILE A 230 0.70 2.03 -18.36
CA ILE A 230 -0.11 3.25 -18.62
C ILE A 230 -1.60 2.92 -18.48
N GLU A 231 -2.08 1.86 -19.14
CA GLU A 231 -3.48 1.43 -19.03
C GLU A 231 -3.86 1.11 -17.58
N ARG A 232 -2.96 0.45 -16.83
CA ARG A 232 -3.18 0.13 -15.41
C ARG A 232 -3.34 1.39 -14.56
N LEU A 233 -2.56 2.44 -14.80
CA LEU A 233 -2.70 3.72 -14.10
C LEU A 233 -4.05 4.37 -14.43
N PHE A 234 -4.45 4.39 -15.70
CA PHE A 234 -5.78 4.90 -16.07
C PHE A 234 -6.91 4.10 -15.40
N GLY A 235 -6.78 2.78 -15.31
CA GLY A 235 -7.72 1.92 -14.60
C GLY A 235 -7.82 2.28 -13.11
N PHE A 236 -6.68 2.45 -12.42
CA PHE A 236 -6.70 2.82 -11.00
C PHE A 236 -7.13 4.27 -10.75
N ALA A 237 -6.82 5.19 -11.65
CA ALA A 237 -7.36 6.55 -11.61
C ALA A 237 -8.89 6.51 -11.68
N ALA A 238 -9.45 5.67 -12.56
CA ALA A 238 -10.90 5.51 -12.67
C ALA A 238 -11.54 4.87 -11.43
N TYR A 239 -10.83 3.98 -10.72
CA TYR A 239 -11.30 3.37 -9.47
C TYR A 239 -11.23 4.30 -8.26
N ALA A 240 -10.34 5.30 -8.26
CA ALA A 240 -10.06 6.13 -7.08
C ALA A 240 -11.31 6.80 -6.48
N ASP A 241 -12.32 7.12 -7.31
CA ASP A 241 -13.62 7.71 -6.94
C ASP A 241 -14.83 6.81 -7.27
N LYS A 242 -14.60 5.54 -7.61
CA LYS A 242 -15.66 4.56 -7.97
C LYS A 242 -15.56 3.25 -7.19
N TYR A 243 -14.69 3.19 -6.18
CA TYR A 243 -14.58 2.05 -5.27
C TYR A 243 -15.52 2.19 -4.06
N GLU A 244 -16.81 2.07 -4.33
CA GLU A 244 -17.87 2.33 -3.37
C GLU A 244 -17.99 1.25 -2.27
N GLY A 245 -18.47 1.68 -1.11
CA GLY A 245 -18.87 0.81 0.00
C GLY A 245 -20.23 0.14 -0.23
N LEU A 246 -20.77 -0.48 0.81
CA LEU A 246 -22.08 -1.14 0.80
C LEU A 246 -23.00 -0.57 1.90
N ILE A 247 -24.30 -0.67 1.67
CA ILE A 247 -25.33 -0.37 2.68
C ILE A 247 -26.01 -1.69 3.06
N HIS A 248 -25.91 -2.06 4.32
CA HIS A 248 -26.58 -3.22 4.91
C HIS A 248 -27.88 -2.80 5.59
N ARG A 249 -28.90 -3.67 5.51
CA ARG A 249 -30.23 -3.48 6.11
C ARG A 249 -30.48 -4.58 7.14
N PRO A 250 -29.88 -4.47 8.33
CA PRO A 250 -30.08 -5.42 9.41
C PRO A 250 -31.56 -5.40 9.88
N PRO A 251 -32.07 -6.46 10.54
CA PRO A 251 -33.46 -6.55 11.00
C PRO A 251 -33.77 -5.68 12.24
N PHE A 252 -32.95 -4.67 12.51
CA PHE A 252 -33.12 -3.68 13.57
C PHE A 252 -33.47 -2.32 12.96
N ARG A 253 -33.88 -1.36 13.79
CA ARG A 253 -34.03 0.04 13.34
C ARG A 253 -32.64 0.61 13.03
N GLY A 254 -32.44 1.09 11.81
CA GLY A 254 -31.17 1.66 11.35
C GLY A 254 -30.60 1.03 10.07
N LEU A 255 -29.43 1.51 9.66
CA LEU A 255 -28.62 0.98 8.57
C LEU A 255 -27.19 0.76 9.07
N SER A 256 -26.45 -0.16 8.45
CA SER A 256 -25.00 -0.24 8.59
C SER A 256 -24.33 0.13 7.28
N LEU A 257 -23.49 1.17 7.30
CA LEU A 257 -22.72 1.64 6.16
C LEU A 257 -21.34 0.99 6.21
N ALA A 258 -21.07 0.06 5.30
CA ALA A 258 -19.75 -0.56 5.12
C ALA A 258 -18.90 0.35 4.23
N VAL A 259 -18.14 1.25 4.85
CA VAL A 259 -17.28 2.24 4.19
C VAL A 259 -15.89 1.64 3.97
N ASN A 260 -15.31 1.86 2.79
CA ASN A 260 -13.94 1.51 2.49
C ASN A 260 -13.01 2.63 2.95
N GLU A 261 -12.06 2.33 3.83
CA GLU A 261 -11.02 3.27 4.28
C GLU A 261 -9.63 2.80 3.83
N PRO A 262 -8.67 3.73 3.60
CA PRO A 262 -7.28 3.35 3.41
C PRO A 262 -6.77 2.54 4.60
N VAL A 263 -5.88 1.59 4.33
CA VAL A 263 -5.13 0.87 5.37
C VAL A 263 -4.15 1.81 6.06
N GLY A 264 -3.46 2.67 5.30
CA GLY A 264 -2.56 3.71 5.80
C GLY A 264 -1.21 3.74 5.08
N VAL A 265 -0.12 3.43 5.80
CA VAL A 265 1.22 3.27 5.22
C VAL A 265 1.44 1.83 4.79
N VAL A 266 1.64 1.62 3.49
CA VAL A 266 1.86 0.30 2.89
C VAL A 266 3.32 0.17 2.46
N GLY A 267 4.03 -0.82 3.03
CA GLY A 267 5.34 -1.24 2.54
C GLY A 267 5.18 -2.25 1.40
N ILE A 268 5.85 -2.04 0.27
CA ILE A 268 5.65 -2.87 -0.93
C ILE A 268 7.01 -3.35 -1.44
N VAL A 269 7.25 -4.66 -1.35
CA VAL A 269 8.38 -5.34 -1.99
C VAL A 269 7.93 -5.86 -3.34
N CYS A 270 8.34 -5.18 -4.41
CA CYS A 270 7.88 -5.46 -5.77
C CYS A 270 8.40 -6.79 -6.33
N PRO A 271 7.66 -7.38 -7.30
CA PRO A 271 8.14 -8.55 -8.03
C PRO A 271 9.46 -8.25 -8.75
N GLU A 272 10.24 -9.29 -9.01
CA GLU A 272 11.46 -9.15 -9.81
C GLU A 272 11.16 -8.85 -11.29
N GLU A 273 10.16 -9.54 -11.84
CA GLU A 273 9.64 -9.30 -13.19
C GLU A 273 8.10 -9.42 -13.19
N PRO A 274 7.38 -8.57 -13.94
CA PRO A 274 7.86 -7.42 -14.69
C PRO A 274 8.20 -6.22 -13.77
N GLY A 275 9.35 -5.60 -14.01
CA GLY A 275 9.87 -4.53 -13.16
C GLY A 275 9.07 -3.22 -13.19
N LEU A 276 8.51 -2.81 -14.33
CA LEU A 276 7.70 -1.59 -14.42
C LEU A 276 6.23 -1.88 -14.10
N LEU A 277 5.63 -2.82 -14.82
CA LEU A 277 4.19 -3.07 -14.69
C LEU A 277 3.82 -3.57 -13.28
N GLY A 278 4.64 -4.43 -12.68
CA GLY A 278 4.42 -4.87 -11.30
C GLY A 278 4.54 -3.71 -10.31
N PHE A 279 5.57 -2.88 -10.45
CA PHE A 279 5.78 -1.69 -9.63
C PHE A 279 4.58 -0.71 -9.72
N VAL A 280 4.21 -0.34 -10.94
CA VAL A 280 3.12 0.62 -11.21
C VAL A 280 1.77 0.08 -10.76
N THR A 281 1.52 -1.22 -10.94
CA THR A 281 0.27 -1.85 -10.49
C THR A 281 0.07 -1.69 -9.00
N LEU A 282 1.09 -2.06 -8.22
CA LEU A 282 1.00 -2.06 -6.76
C LEU A 282 0.97 -0.63 -6.21
N MET A 283 1.79 0.27 -6.78
CA MET A 283 1.78 1.68 -6.43
C MET A 283 0.41 2.30 -6.71
N GLY A 284 -0.12 2.14 -7.92
CA GLY A 284 -1.39 2.70 -8.34
C GLY A 284 -2.56 2.23 -7.49
N ALA A 285 -2.63 0.92 -7.19
CA ALA A 285 -3.66 0.36 -6.32
C ALA A 285 -3.62 0.95 -4.91
N ALA A 286 -2.42 1.08 -4.32
CA ALA A 286 -2.27 1.65 -3.00
C ALA A 286 -2.73 3.11 -2.96
N ILE A 287 -2.22 3.97 -3.84
CA ILE A 287 -2.46 5.41 -3.77
C ILE A 287 -3.88 5.81 -4.22
N ALA A 288 -4.52 5.03 -5.10
CA ALA A 288 -5.91 5.27 -5.53
C ALA A 288 -6.88 5.32 -4.36
N LEU A 289 -6.66 4.46 -3.36
CA LEU A 289 -7.53 4.31 -2.20
C LEU A 289 -7.05 5.10 -0.98
N GLY A 290 -6.17 6.09 -1.17
CA GLY A 290 -5.75 7.02 -0.13
C GLY A 290 -4.58 6.53 0.74
N ASN A 291 -3.93 5.42 0.38
CA ASN A 291 -2.73 4.96 1.08
C ASN A 291 -1.50 5.74 0.62
N THR A 292 -0.48 5.74 1.48
CA THR A 292 0.89 6.14 1.12
C THR A 292 1.76 4.90 1.02
N ALA A 293 2.72 4.90 0.10
CA ALA A 293 3.50 3.71 -0.24
C ALA A 293 5.01 3.91 -0.03
N VAL A 294 5.66 2.90 0.54
CA VAL A 294 7.12 2.76 0.55
C VAL A 294 7.47 1.55 -0.31
N MET A 295 7.97 1.83 -1.51
CA MET A 295 8.23 0.86 -2.58
C MET A 295 9.69 0.43 -2.56
N ILE A 296 9.92 -0.88 -2.63
CA ILE A 296 11.23 -1.47 -2.92
C ILE A 296 11.12 -2.15 -4.29
N PRO A 297 11.71 -1.59 -5.35
CA PRO A 297 11.55 -2.09 -6.71
C PRO A 297 12.35 -3.38 -6.97
N SER A 298 12.19 -3.96 -8.16
CA SER A 298 13.01 -5.06 -8.69
C SER A 298 14.51 -4.77 -8.55
N GLU A 299 15.33 -5.76 -8.18
CA GLU A 299 16.77 -5.55 -7.99
C GLU A 299 17.51 -5.46 -9.31
N SER A 300 17.20 -6.36 -10.25
CA SER A 300 17.81 -6.39 -11.58
C SER A 300 17.29 -5.30 -12.50
N GLN A 301 16.10 -4.76 -12.22
CA GLN A 301 15.47 -3.74 -13.05
C GLN A 301 15.30 -2.39 -12.32
N ALA A 302 15.99 -2.17 -11.20
CA ALA A 302 15.80 -1.01 -10.32
C ALA A 302 15.86 0.35 -11.03
N LEU A 303 16.67 0.46 -12.08
CA LEU A 303 16.80 1.70 -12.87
C LEU A 303 15.46 2.14 -13.49
N ILE A 304 14.54 1.22 -13.79
CA ILE A 304 13.22 1.58 -14.32
C ILE A 304 12.38 2.36 -13.30
N ALA A 305 12.51 2.02 -12.02
CA ALA A 305 11.84 2.75 -10.94
C ALA A 305 12.52 4.12 -10.70
N THR A 306 13.82 4.23 -10.97
CA THR A 306 14.55 5.51 -10.85
C THR A 306 14.19 6.50 -11.94
N ASP A 307 13.95 6.04 -13.17
CA ASP A 307 13.47 6.89 -14.26
C ASP A 307 12.04 7.43 -13.97
N PHE A 308 11.27 6.67 -13.18
CA PHE A 308 9.92 7.03 -12.73
C PHE A 308 9.87 8.20 -11.73
N TYR A 309 11.00 8.59 -11.12
CA TYR A 309 11.05 9.72 -10.19
C TYR A 309 10.57 11.02 -10.84
N GLN A 310 10.98 11.25 -12.09
CA GLN A 310 10.56 12.44 -12.83
C GLN A 310 9.09 12.37 -13.23
N VAL A 311 8.53 11.18 -13.46
CA VAL A 311 7.08 11.02 -13.69
C VAL A 311 6.32 11.46 -12.44
N LEU A 312 6.75 11.03 -11.25
CA LEU A 312 6.11 11.42 -9.98
C LEU A 312 6.20 12.93 -9.74
N ASP A 313 7.36 13.54 -9.96
CA ASP A 313 7.60 14.98 -9.78
C ASP A 313 6.76 15.82 -10.75
N THR A 314 6.72 15.42 -12.03
CA THR A 314 5.95 16.12 -13.07
C THR A 314 4.43 15.95 -12.91
N SER A 315 3.99 14.97 -12.11
CA SER A 315 2.57 14.68 -11.88
C SER A 315 2.03 15.28 -10.58
N ASP A 316 2.81 16.16 -9.93
CA ASP A 316 2.46 16.82 -8.67
C ASP A 316 2.07 15.83 -7.55
N VAL A 317 2.71 14.66 -7.52
CA VAL A 317 2.48 13.67 -6.46
C VAL A 317 2.95 14.26 -5.12
N PRO A 318 2.07 14.41 -4.11
CA PRO A 318 2.45 15.04 -2.86
C PRO A 318 3.62 14.31 -2.20
N GLY A 319 4.55 15.08 -1.64
CA GLY A 319 5.76 14.55 -1.02
C GLY A 319 5.44 13.54 0.08
N GLY A 320 5.91 12.30 -0.09
CA GLY A 320 5.69 11.20 0.85
C GLY A 320 4.57 10.24 0.46
N VAL A 321 3.72 10.55 -0.53
CA VAL A 321 2.68 9.62 -1.01
C VAL A 321 3.29 8.39 -1.67
N VAL A 322 4.32 8.59 -2.48
CA VAL A 322 5.14 7.50 -3.05
C VAL A 322 6.59 7.74 -2.64
N ASN A 323 7.20 6.74 -2.01
CA ASN A 323 8.62 6.71 -1.66
C ASN A 323 9.24 5.46 -2.26
N ILE A 324 10.44 5.56 -2.83
CA ILE A 324 11.12 4.47 -3.54
C ILE A 324 12.52 4.32 -2.94
N VAL A 325 12.77 3.14 -2.37
CA VAL A 325 14.05 2.77 -1.74
C VAL A 325 14.62 1.57 -2.51
N THR A 326 15.73 1.78 -3.22
CA THR A 326 16.44 0.71 -3.96
C THR A 326 17.41 -0.02 -3.03
N GLY A 327 17.69 -1.31 -3.29
CA GLY A 327 18.64 -2.12 -2.53
C GLY A 327 18.24 -3.60 -2.48
N ASP A 328 18.82 -4.36 -1.55
CA ASP A 328 18.45 -5.77 -1.31
C ASP A 328 17.00 -5.91 -0.83
N LYS A 329 16.15 -6.55 -1.64
CA LYS A 329 14.71 -6.65 -1.36
C LYS A 329 14.41 -7.43 -0.09
N ARG A 330 15.18 -8.48 0.18
CA ARG A 330 14.95 -9.34 1.35
C ARG A 330 15.25 -8.57 2.64
N THR A 331 16.38 -7.89 2.69
CA THR A 331 16.82 -7.10 3.84
C THR A 331 15.89 -5.91 4.07
N LEU A 332 15.61 -5.12 3.03
CA LEU A 332 14.75 -3.94 3.14
C LEU A 332 13.29 -4.32 3.42
N GLY A 333 12.79 -5.39 2.81
CA GLY A 333 11.46 -5.94 3.07
C GLY A 333 11.29 -6.39 4.52
N LEU A 334 12.31 -7.02 5.10
CA LEU A 334 12.31 -7.39 6.51
C LEU A 334 12.31 -6.17 7.45
N GLU A 335 13.01 -5.09 7.09
CA GLU A 335 12.94 -3.84 7.85
C GLU A 335 11.55 -3.20 7.80
N LEU A 336 10.86 -3.22 6.65
CA LEU A 336 9.46 -2.80 6.56
C LEU A 336 8.53 -3.70 7.41
N ALA A 337 8.74 -5.02 7.35
CA ALA A 337 7.92 -5.98 8.09
C ALA A 337 8.00 -5.78 9.61
N LYS A 338 9.16 -5.38 10.13
CA LYS A 338 9.40 -5.08 11.54
C LYS A 338 8.96 -3.69 11.98
N HIS A 339 8.61 -2.80 11.06
CA HIS A 339 8.40 -1.40 11.38
C HIS A 339 7.00 -1.16 11.98
N ASP A 340 6.92 -0.60 13.19
CA ASP A 340 5.64 -0.40 13.89
C ASP A 340 4.75 0.66 13.24
N ALA A 341 5.37 1.63 12.58
CA ALA A 341 4.66 2.65 11.80
C ALA A 341 4.33 2.21 10.36
N VAL A 342 4.33 0.92 10.03
CA VAL A 342 3.79 0.39 8.76
C VAL A 342 2.50 -0.39 9.06
N ASP A 343 1.43 -0.08 8.33
CA ASP A 343 0.08 -0.64 8.57
C ASP A 343 -0.18 -1.92 7.76
N ALA A 344 0.48 -2.06 6.60
CA ALA A 344 0.45 -3.27 5.79
C ALA A 344 1.77 -3.49 5.05
N ILE A 345 2.08 -4.76 4.78
CA ILE A 345 3.20 -5.15 3.92
C ILE A 345 2.73 -6.06 2.79
N TRP A 346 3.08 -5.69 1.57
CA TRP A 346 2.86 -6.49 0.37
C TRP A 346 4.21 -7.03 -0.11
N TYR A 347 4.30 -8.33 -0.33
CA TYR A 347 5.53 -9.01 -0.72
C TYR A 347 5.30 -9.90 -1.93
N PHE A 348 6.11 -9.70 -2.96
CA PHE A 348 6.09 -10.49 -4.18
C PHE A 348 7.46 -11.13 -4.40
N GLY A 349 7.57 -12.41 -4.06
CA GLY A 349 8.85 -13.12 -4.03
C GLY A 349 8.69 -14.59 -3.73
N ASP A 350 9.75 -15.25 -3.27
CA ASP A 350 9.70 -16.68 -2.92
C ASP A 350 9.01 -16.97 -1.59
N ALA A 351 8.64 -18.24 -1.38
CA ALA A 351 8.00 -18.69 -0.15
C ALA A 351 8.86 -18.50 1.11
N ALA A 352 10.19 -18.55 0.97
CA ALA A 352 11.11 -18.36 2.08
C ALA A 352 11.06 -16.91 2.61
N GLY A 353 11.15 -15.92 1.72
CA GLY A 353 11.02 -14.52 2.12
C GLY A 353 9.62 -14.16 2.62
N ALA A 354 8.57 -14.76 2.05
CA ALA A 354 7.20 -14.58 2.56
C ALA A 354 7.07 -15.05 4.02
N THR A 355 7.61 -16.24 4.33
CA THR A 355 7.63 -16.78 5.70
C THR A 355 8.35 -15.85 6.67
N GLU A 356 9.49 -15.27 6.27
CA GLU A 356 10.24 -14.33 7.10
C GLU A 356 9.47 -13.03 7.36
N ILE A 357 8.82 -12.49 6.32
CA ILE A 357 8.03 -11.27 6.42
C ILE A 357 6.79 -11.47 7.28
N GLU A 358 6.03 -12.54 7.08
CA GLU A 358 4.84 -12.84 7.88
C GLU A 358 5.19 -13.09 9.35
N LYS A 359 6.34 -13.72 9.62
CA LYS A 359 6.82 -13.86 11.00
C LYS A 359 7.19 -12.51 11.62
N ALA A 360 7.81 -11.62 10.85
CA ALA A 360 8.22 -10.31 11.34
C ALA A 360 7.04 -9.33 11.49
N SER A 361 5.96 -9.49 10.72
CA SER A 361 4.78 -8.63 10.79
C SER A 361 3.97 -8.80 12.08
N ALA A 362 4.15 -9.92 12.79
CA ALA A 362 3.46 -10.24 14.04
C ALA A 362 3.70 -9.23 15.17
N GLY A 363 4.74 -8.39 15.08
CA GLY A 363 5.06 -7.39 16.10
C GLY A 363 3.96 -6.37 16.38
N ASN A 364 3.28 -5.88 15.34
CA ASN A 364 2.13 -4.95 15.45
C ASN A 364 0.87 -5.48 14.75
N LEU A 365 0.88 -6.76 14.35
CA LEU A 365 -0.17 -7.43 13.59
C LEU A 365 -0.58 -6.71 12.29
N LYS A 366 0.36 -6.01 11.63
CA LYS A 366 0.11 -5.37 10.33
C LYS A 366 -0.40 -6.37 9.29
N GLN A 367 -1.25 -5.88 8.39
CA GLN A 367 -1.82 -6.74 7.34
C GLN A 367 -0.72 -7.23 6.39
N THR A 368 -0.76 -8.50 6.00
CA THR A 368 0.19 -9.08 5.05
C THR A 368 -0.51 -9.50 3.77
N TRP A 369 0.12 -9.21 2.64
CA TRP A 369 -0.21 -9.83 1.36
C TRP A 369 1.05 -10.38 0.72
N THR A 370 1.26 -11.68 0.82
CA THR A 370 2.42 -12.34 0.22
C THR A 370 2.00 -13.16 -0.99
N GLU A 371 2.48 -12.79 -2.17
CA GLU A 371 2.28 -13.54 -3.40
C GLU A 371 3.54 -14.32 -3.73
N THR A 372 3.45 -15.65 -3.59
CA THR A 372 4.59 -16.57 -3.77
C THR A 372 4.49 -17.42 -5.03
N VAL A 373 3.49 -17.16 -5.86
CA VAL A 373 3.28 -17.78 -7.17
C VAL A 373 3.33 -16.73 -8.29
N LEU A 374 3.64 -17.18 -9.51
CA LEU A 374 3.68 -16.33 -10.69
C LEU A 374 2.29 -15.76 -10.96
N ARG A 375 2.22 -14.43 -10.94
CA ARG A 375 1.05 -13.64 -11.32
C ARG A 375 1.16 -13.23 -12.78
N ASP A 376 0.07 -13.32 -13.54
CA ASP A 376 -0.01 -12.65 -14.83
C ASP A 376 -0.31 -11.17 -14.61
N TRP A 377 0.73 -10.35 -14.72
CA TRP A 377 0.64 -8.91 -14.50
C TRP A 377 -0.05 -8.19 -15.66
N ALA A 378 -0.02 -8.76 -16.86
CA ALA A 378 -0.62 -8.17 -18.05
C ALA A 378 -2.14 -8.37 -18.07
N ASP A 379 -2.65 -9.47 -17.52
CA ASP A 379 -4.08 -9.73 -17.42
C ASP A 379 -4.77 -8.76 -16.41
N PRO A 380 -5.64 -7.85 -16.87
CA PRO A 380 -6.35 -6.92 -16.00
C PRO A 380 -7.30 -7.63 -15.01
N ALA A 381 -7.81 -8.82 -15.34
CA ALA A 381 -8.67 -9.58 -14.43
C ALA A 381 -7.91 -10.18 -13.24
N VAL A 382 -6.59 -10.35 -13.36
CA VAL A 382 -5.70 -10.92 -12.34
C VAL A 382 -4.97 -9.84 -11.54
N SER A 383 -4.70 -8.70 -12.17
CA SER A 383 -3.78 -7.69 -11.62
C SER A 383 -4.31 -6.25 -11.66
N GLY A 384 -5.41 -5.99 -12.35
CA GLY A 384 -6.05 -4.66 -12.42
C GLY A 384 -7.41 -4.59 -11.74
N GLY A 385 -7.78 -5.64 -10.99
CA GLY A 385 -9.12 -5.84 -10.47
C GLY A 385 -9.36 -5.31 -9.06
N ARG A 386 -10.61 -5.52 -8.60
CA ARG A 386 -11.03 -5.25 -7.22
C ARG A 386 -10.29 -6.09 -6.17
N ASP A 387 -9.69 -7.21 -6.58
CA ASP A 387 -8.90 -8.09 -5.72
C ASP A 387 -7.62 -7.40 -5.23
N VAL A 388 -6.91 -6.71 -6.13
CA VAL A 388 -5.73 -5.90 -5.76
C VAL A 388 -6.14 -4.71 -4.89
N LEU A 389 -7.23 -4.03 -5.25
CA LEU A 389 -7.74 -2.89 -4.48
C LEU A 389 -8.22 -3.29 -3.08
N ALA A 390 -8.75 -4.50 -2.90
CA ALA A 390 -9.20 -4.99 -1.60
C ALA A 390 -8.05 -5.02 -0.58
N HIS A 391 -6.81 -5.31 -1.00
CA HIS A 391 -5.63 -5.26 -0.13
C HIS A 391 -5.20 -3.84 0.26
N ALA A 392 -5.69 -2.82 -0.45
CA ALA A 392 -5.44 -1.41 -0.18
C ALA A 392 -6.55 -0.76 0.65
N THR A 393 -7.57 -1.50 1.05
CA THR A 393 -8.69 -1.00 1.86
C THR A 393 -8.94 -1.84 3.09
N GLN A 394 -9.55 -1.22 4.08
CA GLN A 394 -10.19 -1.88 5.20
C GLN A 394 -11.62 -1.37 5.34
N VAL A 395 -12.54 -2.26 5.72
CA VAL A 395 -13.96 -1.90 5.82
C VAL A 395 -14.28 -1.41 7.22
N LYS A 396 -14.94 -0.25 7.34
CA LYS A 396 -15.56 0.21 8.59
C LYS A 396 -17.06 0.14 8.47
N ASN A 397 -17.73 -0.55 9.40
CA ASN A 397 -19.19 -0.56 9.48
C ASN A 397 -19.67 0.54 10.43
N ILE A 398 -20.36 1.54 9.90
CA ILE A 398 -20.96 2.64 10.68
C ILE A 398 -22.47 2.40 10.77
N TRP A 399 -22.94 2.09 11.97
CA TRP A 399 -24.36 1.89 12.26
C TRP A 399 -25.02 3.21 12.58
N ILE A 400 -26.08 3.55 11.85
CA ILE A 400 -26.79 4.81 11.99
C ILE A 400 -28.29 4.60 12.18
N PRO A 401 -28.99 5.48 12.93
CA PRO A 401 -30.43 5.55 12.91
C PRO A 401 -30.96 5.82 11.49
N TYR A 402 -32.07 5.17 11.13
CA TYR A 402 -32.73 5.36 9.84
C TYR A 402 -34.19 4.90 9.92
N GLY A 403 -35.11 5.73 9.40
CA GLY A 403 -36.54 5.40 9.33
C GLY A 403 -37.28 5.48 10.68
N GLU A 404 -37.07 6.55 11.44
CA GLU A 404 -37.95 6.92 12.57
C GLU A 404 -39.39 7.20 12.14
#